data_AF-A0A951FFB8-F1
#
_entry.id   AF-A0A951FFB8-F1
#
_cell.length_a   1.000
_cell.length_b   1.000
_cell.length_c   1.000
_cell.angle_alpha   90.00
_cell.angle_beta   90.00
_cell.angle_gamma   90.00
#
_symmetry.space_group_name_H-M   'P 1'
#
loop_
_entity.id
_entity.type
_entity.pdbx_description
1 polymer ?
#
loop_
_entity_poly.entity_id
_entity_poly.type
_entity_poly.pdbx_seq_one_letter_code
_entity_poly.pdbx_strand_id
1 'polypeptide(L)'
;MSNSWYESQVREDFARARRKAFLQSIADLMARRSSDLVPFEEVRSRLNIRGSAYRGLQQVPVSKIVGSEGRYADFDRHFLPRQAKTQQRWLSVDMAHYEDVPLPPVELYKVGDVY
;
A
#
# COMPACT_ATOMS: atom_id res chain seq x y z
N MET A 1 27.33 14.74 -2.57
CA MET A 1 27.33 14.37 -1.13
C MET A 1 25.91 14.15 -0.57
N SER A 2 24.86 14.16 -1.40
CA SER A 2 23.45 13.99 -0.99
C SER A 2 22.98 12.53 -0.86
N ASN A 3 23.48 11.62 -1.71
CA ASN A 3 22.96 10.24 -1.78
C ASN A 3 23.07 9.46 -0.45
N SER A 4 24.15 9.65 0.31
CA SER A 4 24.35 8.93 1.57
C SER A 4 23.33 9.32 2.64
N TRP A 5 22.88 10.59 2.66
CA TRP A 5 21.86 11.05 3.60
C TRP A 5 20.49 10.46 3.26
N TYR A 6 20.08 10.51 1.98
CA TYR A 6 18.83 9.91 1.55
C TYR A 6 18.80 8.40 1.80
N GLU A 7 19.90 7.69 1.55
CA GLU A 7 20.00 6.25 1.84
C GLU A 7 19.75 5.91 3.32
N SER A 8 20.24 6.74 4.24
CA SER A 8 19.97 6.58 5.67
C SER A 8 18.50 6.88 5.99
N GLN A 9 17.97 7.98 5.45
CA GLN A 9 16.57 8.37 5.66
C GLN A 9 15.60 7.27 5.19
N VAL A 10 15.72 6.81 3.94
CA VAL A 10 14.79 5.78 3.43
C VAL A 10 14.83 4.49 4.25
N ARG A 11 15.99 4.11 4.78
CA ARG A 11 16.15 2.93 5.65
C ARG A 11 15.47 3.13 6.99
N GLU A 12 15.62 4.30 7.60
CA GLU A 12 14.95 4.66 8.85
C GLU A 12 13.44 4.70 8.66
N ASP A 13 12.96 5.26 7.56
CA ASP A 13 11.55 5.37 7.20
C ASP A 13 10.91 4.00 7.04
N PHE A 14 11.57 3.08 6.32
CA PHE A 14 11.13 1.69 6.22
C PHE A 14 11.07 1.02 7.61
N ALA A 15 12.09 1.22 8.44
CA ALA A 15 12.13 0.64 9.79
C ALA A 15 11.01 1.21 10.68
N ARG A 16 10.71 2.51 10.59
CA ARG A 16 9.57 3.14 11.27
C ARG A 16 8.25 2.55 10.79
N ALA A 17 8.08 2.38 9.47
CA ALA A 17 6.87 1.79 8.89
C ALA A 17 6.65 0.33 9.34
N ARG A 18 7.71 -0.49 9.38
CA ARG A 18 7.69 -1.86 9.91
C ARG A 18 7.29 -1.94 11.38
N ARG A 19 7.90 -1.08 12.22
CA ARG A 19 7.55 -1.00 13.65
C ARG A 19 6.10 -0.58 13.84
N LYS A 20 5.63 0.40 13.07
CA LYS A 20 4.23 0.84 13.09
C LYS A 20 3.27 -0.28 12.69
N ALA A 21 3.53 -1.00 11.59
CA ALA A 21 2.73 -2.14 11.16
C ALA A 21 2.63 -3.23 12.23
N PHE A 22 3.75 -3.50 12.91
CA PHE A 22 3.81 -4.48 13.99
C PHE A 22 3.00 -4.06 15.24
N LEU A 23 3.12 -2.80 15.66
CA LEU A 23 2.32 -2.29 16.77
C LEU A 23 0.82 -2.28 16.43
N GLN A 24 0.47 -1.94 15.18
CA GLN A 24 -0.89 -1.98 14.69
C GLN A 24 -1.45 -3.40 14.64
N SER A 25 -0.67 -4.40 14.22
CA SER A 25 -1.14 -5.79 14.20
C SER A 25 -1.44 -6.32 15.62
N ILE A 26 -0.63 -5.96 16.61
CA ILE A 26 -0.89 -6.29 18.03
C ILE A 26 -2.17 -5.59 18.51
N ALA A 27 -2.34 -4.31 18.21
CA ALA A 27 -3.54 -3.56 18.59
C ALA A 27 -4.82 -4.13 17.94
N ASP A 28 -4.76 -4.47 16.65
CA ASP A 28 -5.88 -5.06 15.92
C ASP A 28 -6.24 -6.46 16.45
N LEU A 29 -5.24 -7.26 16.84
CA LEU A 29 -5.46 -8.56 17.48
C LEU A 29 -6.20 -8.40 18.81
N MET A 30 -5.77 -7.48 19.66
CA MET A 30 -6.45 -7.19 20.95
C MET A 30 -7.88 -6.67 20.73
N ALA A 31 -8.09 -5.86 19.70
CA ALA A 31 -9.39 -5.31 19.35
C ALA A 31 -10.28 -6.28 18.54
N ARG A 32 -9.79 -7.49 18.19
CA ARG A 32 -10.44 -8.45 17.29
C ARG A 32 -10.88 -7.83 15.96
N ARG A 33 -10.05 -6.95 15.40
CA ARG A 33 -10.27 -6.32 14.09
C ARG A 33 -9.45 -7.02 13.02
N SER A 34 -9.98 -7.08 11.80
CA SER A 34 -9.16 -7.46 10.65
C SER A 34 -8.10 -6.39 10.43
N SER A 35 -6.86 -6.84 10.26
CA SER A 35 -5.72 -5.98 9.96
C SER A 35 -5.31 -6.07 8.50
N ASP A 36 -6.02 -6.88 7.71
CA ASP A 36 -5.64 -7.25 6.35
C ASP A 36 -6.26 -6.31 5.31
N LEU A 37 -5.54 -6.12 4.20
CA LEU A 37 -6.09 -5.46 3.02
C LEU A 37 -7.17 -6.32 2.38
N VAL A 38 -8.18 -5.64 1.81
CA VAL A 38 -9.24 -6.30 1.06
C VAL A 38 -8.67 -6.85 -0.26
N PRO A 39 -8.72 -8.18 -0.51
CA PRO A 39 -8.28 -8.75 -1.78
C PRO A 39 -9.31 -8.43 -2.87
N PHE A 40 -8.88 -7.81 -3.98
CA PHE A 40 -9.81 -7.43 -5.06
C PHE A 40 -10.54 -8.64 -5.65
N GLU A 41 -9.85 -9.77 -5.86
CA GLU A 41 -10.46 -10.98 -6.43
C GLU A 41 -11.57 -11.57 -5.53
N GLU A 42 -11.47 -11.39 -4.20
CA GLU A 42 -12.54 -11.77 -3.27
C GLU A 42 -13.76 -10.85 -3.40
N VAL A 43 -13.54 -9.55 -3.57
CA VAL A 43 -14.62 -8.57 -3.82
C VAL A 43 -15.29 -8.85 -5.16
N ARG A 44 -14.49 -9.09 -6.20
CA ARG A 44 -14.94 -9.36 -7.57
C ARG A 44 -15.83 -10.60 -7.64
N SER A 45 -15.40 -11.69 -7.00
CA SER A 45 -16.15 -12.95 -6.94
C SER A 45 -17.44 -12.82 -6.14
N ARG A 46 -17.40 -12.20 -4.95
CA ARG A 46 -18.58 -12.00 -4.10
C ARG A 46 -19.65 -11.11 -4.72
N LEU A 47 -19.23 -10.07 -5.44
CA LEU A 47 -20.15 -9.14 -6.11
C LEU A 47 -20.51 -9.56 -7.54
N ASN A 48 -19.99 -10.70 -8.02
CA ASN A 48 -20.20 -11.20 -9.38
C ASN A 48 -19.95 -10.12 -10.44
N ILE A 49 -18.82 -9.40 -10.32
CA ILE A 49 -18.44 -8.33 -11.24
C ILE A 49 -17.97 -8.97 -12.56
N ARG A 50 -18.75 -8.75 -13.62
CA ARG A 50 -18.51 -9.37 -14.95
C ARG A 50 -17.75 -8.48 -15.93
N GLY A 51 -17.53 -7.21 -15.60
CA GLY A 51 -16.81 -6.29 -16.47
C GLY A 51 -16.35 -5.03 -15.75
N SER A 52 -15.42 -4.32 -16.38
CA SER A 52 -14.85 -3.06 -15.93
C SER A 52 -14.77 -2.09 -17.11
N ALA A 53 -14.89 -0.79 -16.83
CA ALA A 53 -14.70 0.25 -17.83
C ALA A 53 -13.60 1.21 -17.37
N TYR A 54 -12.68 1.56 -18.27
CA TYR A 54 -11.63 2.53 -17.97
C TYR A 54 -12.24 3.91 -17.73
N ARG A 55 -11.85 4.56 -16.64
CA ARG A 55 -12.38 5.87 -16.21
C ARG A 55 -11.42 7.03 -16.46
N GLY A 56 -10.27 6.78 -17.10
CA GLY A 56 -9.24 7.79 -17.32
C GLY A 56 -8.34 8.00 -16.10
N LEU A 57 -7.36 8.90 -16.27
CA LEU A 57 -6.50 9.36 -15.18
C LEU A 57 -7.30 10.27 -14.24
N GLN A 58 -7.28 9.96 -12.95
CA GLN A 58 -8.04 10.70 -11.93
C GLN A 58 -7.21 10.84 -10.66
N GLN A 59 -7.39 11.96 -9.95
CA GLN A 59 -6.89 12.09 -8.58
C GLN A 59 -7.83 11.33 -7.65
N VAL A 60 -7.26 10.42 -6.85
CA VAL A 60 -8.00 9.59 -5.90
C VAL A 60 -7.49 9.87 -4.49
N PRO A 61 -8.38 10.20 -3.53
CA PRO A 61 -7.99 10.30 -2.12
C PRO A 61 -7.47 8.95 -1.61
N VAL A 62 -6.28 8.94 -1.01
CA VAL A 62 -5.65 7.71 -0.49
C VAL A 62 -6.56 6.98 0.51
N SER A 63 -7.37 7.72 1.28
CA SER A 63 -8.34 7.14 2.23
C SER A 63 -9.46 6.33 1.58
N LYS A 64 -9.67 6.45 0.26
CA LYS A 64 -10.63 5.64 -0.49
C LYS A 64 -10.04 4.35 -1.03
N ILE A 65 -8.72 4.16 -0.94
CA ILE A 65 -8.06 2.93 -1.35
C ILE A 65 -8.07 1.96 -0.16
N VAL A 66 -8.88 0.91 -0.25
CA VAL A 66 -9.17 -0.03 0.86
C VAL A 66 -8.59 -1.42 0.62
N GLY A 67 -8.10 -1.70 -0.59
CA GLY A 67 -7.66 -3.03 -0.98
C GLY A 67 -6.57 -3.02 -2.04
N SER A 68 -6.19 -4.23 -2.47
CA SER A 68 -5.26 -4.40 -3.56
C SER A 68 -5.60 -5.62 -4.41
N GLU A 69 -5.34 -5.53 -5.71
CA GLU A 69 -5.42 -6.67 -6.62
C GLU A 69 -4.37 -7.73 -6.32
N GLY A 70 -3.18 -7.30 -5.90
CA GLY A 70 -2.07 -8.20 -5.60
C GLY A 70 -1.34 -7.79 -4.33
N ARG A 71 -0.55 -8.70 -3.76
CA ARG A 71 0.31 -8.41 -2.60
C ARG A 71 -0.43 -7.89 -1.37
N TYR A 72 -1.75 -8.12 -1.26
CA TYR A 72 -2.55 -7.75 -0.09
C TYR A 72 -2.00 -8.38 1.22
N ALA A 73 -1.32 -9.53 1.14
CA ALA A 73 -0.66 -10.17 2.28
C ALA A 73 0.71 -9.56 2.65
N ASP A 74 1.29 -8.74 1.78
CA ASP A 74 2.58 -8.08 2.02
C ASP A 74 2.43 -6.83 2.91
N PHE A 75 1.20 -6.32 3.06
CA PHE A 75 0.89 -5.06 3.74
C PHE A 75 -0.28 -5.21 4.71
N ASP A 76 -0.41 -4.29 5.67
CA ASP A 76 -1.63 -4.16 6.47
C ASP A 76 -2.67 -3.28 5.77
N ARG A 77 -3.86 -3.16 6.39
CA ARG A 77 -4.97 -2.32 5.94
C ARG A 77 -4.65 -0.82 5.76
N HIS A 78 -3.49 -0.36 6.23
CA HIS A 78 -2.99 1.01 6.03
C HIS A 78 -1.82 1.04 5.03
N PHE A 79 -1.62 -0.03 4.25
CA PHE A 79 -0.53 -0.21 3.30
C PHE A 79 0.87 -0.18 3.92
N LEU A 80 1.02 -0.46 5.22
CA LEU A 80 2.34 -0.55 5.86
C LEU A 80 2.95 -1.93 5.62
N PRO A 81 4.27 -2.02 5.35
CA PRO A 81 4.92 -3.27 4.99
C PRO A 81 4.97 -4.27 6.16
N ARG A 82 4.54 -5.50 5.90
CA ARG A 82 4.57 -6.62 6.86
C ARG A 82 5.73 -7.57 6.66
N GLN A 83 6.33 -7.58 5.48
CA GLN A 83 7.33 -8.58 5.10
C GLN A 83 8.66 -7.92 4.75
N ALA A 84 9.77 -8.51 5.16
CA ALA A 84 11.10 -7.99 4.84
C ALA A 84 11.37 -7.96 3.32
N LYS A 85 10.77 -8.88 2.56
CA LYS A 85 10.89 -8.93 1.09
C LYS A 85 10.44 -7.65 0.38
N THR A 86 9.61 -6.82 1.01
CA THR A 86 9.16 -5.55 0.41
C THR A 86 10.19 -4.44 0.53
N GLN A 87 11.23 -4.61 1.36
CA GLN A 87 12.18 -3.57 1.72
C GLN A 87 12.82 -2.93 0.49
N GLN A 88 13.43 -3.71 -0.40
CA GLN A 88 14.17 -3.15 -1.54
C GLN A 88 13.27 -2.26 -2.42
N ARG A 89 12.07 -2.73 -2.77
CA ARG A 89 11.13 -1.94 -3.57
C ARG A 89 10.62 -0.71 -2.81
N TRP A 90 10.40 -0.83 -1.51
CA TRP A 90 9.94 0.29 -0.67
C TRP A 90 11.01 1.40 -0.62
N LEU A 91 12.27 1.04 -0.34
CA LEU A 91 13.39 1.98 -0.34
C LEU A 91 13.59 2.65 -1.70
N SER A 92 13.40 1.91 -2.80
CA SER A 92 13.50 2.46 -4.16
C SER A 92 12.42 3.50 -4.46
N VAL A 93 11.19 3.28 -3.99
CA VAL A 93 10.07 4.22 -4.18
C VAL A 93 10.26 5.47 -3.31
N ASP A 94 10.73 5.29 -2.07
CA ASP A 94 10.99 6.39 -1.15
C ASP A 94 12.18 7.25 -1.61
N MET A 95 13.23 6.61 -2.15
CA MET A 95 14.34 7.32 -2.79
C MET A 95 13.87 8.14 -4.00
N ALA A 96 13.01 7.57 -4.85
CA ALA A 96 12.44 8.29 -5.98
C ALA A 96 11.67 9.56 -5.57
N HIS A 97 11.08 9.58 -4.37
CA HIS A 97 10.46 10.79 -3.81
C HIS A 97 11.50 11.87 -3.48
N TYR A 98 12.61 11.51 -2.84
CA TYR A 98 13.70 12.44 -2.52
C TYR A 98 14.46 12.95 -3.75
N GLU A 99 14.53 12.13 -4.80
CA GLU A 99 15.21 12.46 -6.06
C GLU A 99 14.28 13.16 -7.08
N ASP A 100 13.04 13.50 -6.68
CA ASP A 100 12.02 14.09 -7.55
C ASP A 100 11.80 13.30 -8.85
N VAL A 101 11.98 11.98 -8.80
CA VAL A 101 11.77 11.09 -9.93
C VAL A 101 10.26 10.88 -10.11
N PRO A 102 9.67 11.27 -11.25
CA PRO A 102 8.25 11.09 -11.49
C PRO A 102 7.92 9.59 -11.56
N LEU A 103 6.99 9.15 -10.72
CA LEU A 103 6.48 7.79 -10.72
C LEU A 103 5.23 7.69 -11.61
N PRO A 104 5.04 6.57 -12.32
CA PRO A 104 3.81 6.36 -13.08
C PRO A 104 2.60 6.30 -12.13
N PRO A 105 1.40 6.71 -12.61
CA PRO A 105 0.19 6.56 -11.82
C PRO A 105 -0.09 5.08 -11.53
N VAL A 106 -0.71 4.83 -10.39
CA VAL A 106 -1.19 3.49 -10.01
C VAL A 106 -2.49 3.17 -10.76
N GLU A 107 -2.71 1.90 -11.06
CA GLU A 107 -3.97 1.39 -11.58
C GLU A 107 -4.88 1.00 -10.42
N LEU A 108 -6.14 1.44 -10.45
CA LEU A 108 -7.12 1.20 -9.39
C LEU A 108 -8.46 0.77 -9.98
N TYR A 109 -9.13 -0.17 -9.31
CA TYR A 109 -10.47 -0.61 -9.63
C TYR A 109 -11.48 0.06 -8.69
N LYS A 110 -12.36 0.90 -9.24
CA LYS A 110 -13.42 1.52 -8.43
C LYS A 110 -14.60 0.56 -8.21
N VAL A 111 -14.96 0.29 -6.96
CA VAL A 111 -16.14 -0.48 -6.57
C VAL A 111 -16.99 0.36 -5.62
N GLY A 112 -18.18 0.79 -6.08
CA GLY A 112 -18.99 1.75 -5.35
C GLY A 112 -18.25 3.08 -5.17
N ASP A 113 -17.96 3.47 -3.93
CA ASP A 113 -17.28 4.73 -3.58
C ASP A 113 -15.81 4.55 -3.16
N VAL A 114 -15.31 3.32 -3.20
CA VAL A 114 -13.94 2.94 -2.79
C VAL A 114 -13.16 2.33 -3.96
N TYR A 115 -11.86 2.13 -3.72
CA TYR A 115 -10.88 1.57 -4.65
C TYR A 115 -10.12 0.41 -4.00
#